data_AF-A0A059CJ45-F1
#
_entry.id   AF-A0A059CJ45-F1
#
_cell.length_a   1.000
_cell.length_b   1.000
_cell.length_c   1.000
_cell.angle_alpha   90.00
_cell.angle_beta   90.00
_cell.angle_gamma   90.00
#
_symmetry.space_group_name_H-M   'P 1'
#
loop_
_entity.id
_entity.type
_entity.pdbx_description
1 polymer ?
#
loop_
_entity_poly.entity_id
_entity_poly.type
_entity_poly.pdbx_seq_one_letter_code
_entity_poly.pdbx_strand_id
1 'polypeptide(L)'
;MSAKPSPVSPKFVPVDGADIHSRSKPDGLRFRLVSYNVLAQVYVKSSYFPHSPSPCLRWKARSKAILTVLKNLGADFLCLQEVDEYDGFYKGNMEILGYSSLYIQRSGQKRDGSGIFYKQDRAELVLEEKIDYNDLVNSIQDNEDGSAYKDSFEQSKGNGNIHTNPASTNAPENRGDPNDPRVRLKRNCVGILAAFRLKDPSCHVIVVANTHIYWDHEWADVKLAQANYLLSRLAQFRDLVSEKFDCIPSVIVAGDFNSTPGDKVYQCLVSGDLSSTIPEIECSEERPIPLRSVYASTRGEPSFTNCTPDFTGTLDYIFFCPSSDIKPVGFLELPGSDSEEVVGGLPNYYHPSDHLPIGAEFELVCDKVC
;
A
#
# COMPACT_ATOMS: atom_id res chain seq x y z
N MET A 1 19.59 27.42 -23.10
CA MET A 1 19.80 26.96 -21.72
C MET A 1 18.74 25.92 -21.44
N SER A 2 19.09 24.63 -21.37
CA SER A 2 18.11 23.60 -21.01
C SER A 2 17.68 23.84 -19.57
N ALA A 3 16.37 23.90 -19.31
CA ALA A 3 15.86 23.97 -17.95
C ALA A 3 16.43 22.80 -17.13
N LYS A 4 16.80 23.04 -15.86
CA LYS A 4 17.22 21.95 -14.98
C LYS A 4 16.00 21.03 -14.78
N PRO A 5 16.15 19.70 -14.92
CA PRO A 5 15.05 18.78 -14.68
C PRO A 5 14.56 18.94 -13.24
N SER A 6 13.23 18.99 -13.09
CA SER A 6 12.51 19.21 -11.85
C SER A 6 11.50 18.09 -11.63
N PRO A 7 11.08 17.83 -10.38
CA PRO A 7 10.12 16.78 -10.09
C PRO A 7 8.83 16.95 -10.90
N VAL A 8 8.40 15.88 -11.57
CA VAL A 8 7.16 15.86 -12.34
C VAL A 8 6.02 15.45 -11.41
N SER A 9 4.82 15.96 -11.67
CA SER A 9 3.61 15.57 -10.95
C SER A 9 2.60 15.07 -11.96
N PRO A 10 2.23 13.77 -11.92
CA PRO A 10 1.23 13.23 -12.83
C PRO A 10 -0.13 13.89 -12.62
N LYS A 11 -0.97 13.85 -13.66
CA LYS A 11 -2.30 14.49 -13.64
C LYS A 11 -3.39 13.45 -13.52
N PHE A 12 -4.45 13.82 -12.81
CA PHE A 12 -5.69 13.06 -12.84
C PHE A 12 -6.35 13.23 -14.20
N VAL A 13 -6.72 12.11 -14.83
CA VAL A 13 -7.46 12.05 -16.07
C VAL A 13 -8.81 11.36 -15.82
N PRO A 14 -9.87 11.76 -16.54
CA PRO A 14 -11.20 11.18 -16.35
C PRO A 14 -11.26 9.75 -16.86
N VAL A 15 -12.09 8.93 -16.23
CA VAL A 15 -12.62 7.69 -16.83
C VAL A 15 -13.64 8.12 -17.90
N ASP A 16 -13.64 7.48 -19.07
CA ASP A 16 -14.45 7.88 -20.23
C ASP A 16 -15.87 8.35 -19.87
N GLY A 17 -16.22 9.58 -20.28
CA GLY A 17 -17.53 10.19 -20.03
C GLY A 17 -17.69 10.93 -18.69
N ALA A 18 -16.70 10.88 -17.79
CA ALA A 18 -16.74 11.64 -16.53
C ALA A 18 -16.12 13.03 -16.68
N ASP A 19 -16.89 14.09 -16.35
CA ASP A 19 -16.31 15.41 -16.10
C ASP A 19 -15.60 15.40 -14.73
N ILE A 20 -14.30 15.70 -14.67
CA ILE A 20 -13.47 15.76 -13.45
C ILE A 20 -13.12 17.20 -13.01
N HIS A 21 -13.67 18.21 -13.67
CA HIS A 21 -13.33 19.61 -13.41
C HIS A 21 -14.13 20.23 -12.25
N SER A 22 -15.26 19.62 -11.86
CA SER A 22 -16.01 20.01 -10.66
C SER A 22 -15.82 19.01 -9.51
N ARG A 23 -15.44 19.51 -8.32
CA ARG A 23 -15.34 18.73 -7.06
C ARG A 23 -16.65 18.65 -6.28
N SER A 24 -17.62 19.49 -6.62
CA SER A 24 -18.97 19.49 -6.05
C SER A 24 -19.98 19.44 -7.19
N LYS A 25 -20.64 18.30 -7.38
CA LYS A 25 -21.84 18.22 -8.19
C LYS A 25 -23.06 18.25 -7.26
N PRO A 26 -24.21 18.77 -7.71
CA PRO A 26 -25.43 18.81 -6.90
C PRO A 26 -25.81 17.43 -6.31
N ASP A 27 -25.43 16.34 -6.98
CA ASP A 27 -25.90 14.98 -6.68
C ASP A 27 -24.79 14.03 -6.14
N GLY A 28 -23.58 14.51 -5.85
CA GLY A 28 -22.50 13.62 -5.39
C GLY A 28 -21.22 14.29 -4.87
N LEU A 29 -20.58 13.60 -3.93
CA LEU A 29 -19.32 14.02 -3.30
C LEU A 29 -18.14 13.37 -4.01
N ARG A 30 -17.08 14.16 -4.29
CA ARG A 30 -15.84 13.64 -4.88
C ARG A 30 -14.65 13.83 -3.98
N PHE A 31 -13.76 12.85 -4.00
CA PHE A 31 -12.48 12.93 -3.31
C PHE A 31 -11.39 12.17 -4.06
N ARG A 32 -10.14 12.57 -3.84
CA ARG A 32 -8.95 11.95 -4.42
C ARG A 32 -8.18 11.19 -3.37
N LEU A 33 -7.79 9.97 -3.71
CA LEU A 33 -6.88 9.15 -2.92
C LEU A 33 -5.64 8.84 -3.77
N VAL A 34 -4.48 8.92 -3.15
CA VAL A 34 -3.19 8.55 -3.74
C VAL A 34 -2.52 7.51 -2.85
N SER A 35 -1.91 6.51 -3.47
CA SER A 35 -0.95 5.59 -2.83
C SER A 35 0.46 5.88 -3.35
N TYR A 36 1.46 5.91 -2.48
CA TYR A 36 2.84 6.15 -2.89
C TYR A 36 3.88 5.62 -1.91
N ASN A 37 4.69 4.65 -2.34
CA ASN A 37 5.91 4.27 -1.65
C ASN A 37 6.97 5.37 -1.89
N VAL A 38 7.38 6.08 -0.83
CA VAL A 38 8.24 7.27 -0.94
C VAL A 38 9.74 6.96 -0.85
N LEU A 39 10.12 5.68 -0.80
CA LEU A 39 11.49 5.19 -0.65
C LEU A 39 12.15 5.74 0.63
N ALA A 40 12.20 4.95 1.70
CA ALA A 40 12.75 5.41 2.97
C ALA A 40 14.25 5.73 2.82
N GLN A 41 14.72 6.80 3.46
CA GLN A 41 16.13 7.17 3.38
C GLN A 41 17.05 6.08 3.93
N VAL A 42 16.58 5.29 4.90
CA VAL A 42 17.32 4.13 5.43
C VAL A 42 17.66 3.08 4.36
N TYR A 43 16.90 2.99 3.26
CA TYR A 43 17.13 2.03 2.18
C TYR A 43 17.93 2.62 1.00
N VAL A 44 18.12 3.94 0.98
CA VAL A 44 18.89 4.60 -0.08
C VAL A 44 20.38 4.43 0.12
N LYS A 45 21.01 3.64 -0.74
CA LYS A 45 22.47 3.48 -0.86
C LYS A 45 22.90 3.65 -2.31
N SER A 46 24.01 4.34 -2.57
CA SER A 46 24.53 4.50 -3.94
C SER A 46 24.82 3.17 -4.64
N SER A 47 25.11 2.11 -3.88
CA SER A 47 25.31 0.76 -4.40
C SER A 47 24.03 0.08 -4.87
N TYR A 48 22.88 0.45 -4.31
CA TYR A 48 21.56 -0.08 -4.72
C TYR A 48 20.95 0.76 -5.85
N PHE A 49 21.37 2.03 -5.97
CA PHE A 49 20.92 2.94 -7.01
C PHE A 49 22.10 3.53 -7.80
N PRO A 50 22.94 2.70 -8.46
CA PRO A 50 24.14 3.18 -9.16
C PRO A 50 23.81 4.02 -10.41
N HIS A 51 22.61 3.85 -10.98
CA HIS A 51 22.08 4.63 -12.10
C HIS A 51 21.60 6.03 -11.69
N SER A 52 21.24 6.22 -10.42
CA SER A 52 20.63 7.46 -9.95
C SER A 52 21.65 8.58 -9.73
N PRO A 53 21.34 9.81 -10.16
CA PRO A 53 22.18 10.97 -9.85
C PRO A 53 22.34 11.16 -8.34
N SER A 54 23.56 11.38 -7.86
CA SER A 54 23.82 11.48 -6.41
C SER A 54 22.97 12.54 -5.67
N PRO A 55 22.65 13.71 -6.25
CA PRO A 55 21.72 14.65 -5.60
C PRO A 55 20.33 14.07 -5.34
N CYS A 56 19.84 13.18 -6.22
CA CYS A 56 18.53 12.56 -6.11
C CYS A 56 18.48 11.50 -5.01
N LEU A 57 19.62 11.01 -4.52
CA LEU A 57 19.71 10.04 -3.41
C LEU A 57 19.88 10.69 -2.03
N ARG A 58 20.27 11.98 -2.00
CA ARG A 58 20.54 12.69 -0.73
C ARG A 58 19.24 13.19 -0.13
N TRP A 59 18.95 12.76 1.10
CA TRP A 59 17.74 13.14 1.86
C TRP A 59 17.37 14.62 1.73
N LYS A 60 18.31 15.54 2.00
CA LYS A 60 18.07 16.99 1.97
C LYS A 60 17.47 17.51 0.65
N ALA A 61 17.85 16.91 -0.49
CA ALA A 61 17.33 17.29 -1.79
C ALA A 61 16.07 16.47 -2.14
N ARG A 62 16.13 15.16 -1.91
CA ARG A 62 15.05 14.20 -2.20
C ARG A 62 13.77 14.51 -1.40
N SER A 63 13.88 14.83 -0.12
CA SER A 63 12.72 15.17 0.73
C SER A 63 11.96 16.40 0.22
N LYS A 64 12.66 17.42 -0.27
CA LYS A 64 12.03 18.60 -0.91
C LYS A 64 11.30 18.24 -2.19
N ALA A 65 11.86 17.34 -2.99
CA ALA A 65 11.22 16.82 -4.19
C ALA A 65 9.96 16.02 -3.83
N ILE A 66 10.04 15.11 -2.84
CA ILE A 66 8.90 14.36 -2.31
C ILE A 66 7.79 15.31 -1.88
N LEU A 67 8.07 16.30 -1.03
CA LEU A 67 7.06 17.25 -0.55
C LEU A 67 6.43 18.06 -1.69
N THR A 68 7.22 18.41 -2.72
CA THR A 68 6.70 19.09 -3.91
C THR A 68 5.73 18.19 -4.67
N VAL A 69 6.08 16.92 -4.88
CA VAL A 69 5.20 15.93 -5.52
C VAL A 69 3.92 15.75 -4.70
N LEU A 70 4.03 15.46 -3.40
CA LEU A 70 2.86 15.25 -2.52
C LEU A 70 1.90 16.45 -2.53
N LYS A 71 2.44 17.68 -2.49
CA LYS A 71 1.64 18.90 -2.59
C LYS A 71 0.90 18.99 -3.93
N ASN A 72 1.59 18.71 -5.04
CA ASN A 72 1.07 18.91 -6.39
C ASN A 72 0.06 17.84 -6.81
N LEU A 73 0.08 16.66 -6.18
CA LEU A 73 -0.93 15.61 -6.42
C LEU A 73 -2.35 16.07 -6.04
N GLY A 74 -2.48 17.01 -5.10
CA GLY A 74 -3.78 17.60 -4.73
C GLY A 74 -4.80 16.59 -4.23
N ALA A 75 -4.32 15.52 -3.56
CA ALA A 75 -5.13 14.44 -3.04
C ALA A 75 -5.81 14.84 -1.72
N ASP A 76 -6.99 14.29 -1.45
CA ASP A 76 -7.67 14.47 -0.17
C ASP A 76 -7.17 13.44 0.86
N PHE A 77 -6.73 12.26 0.37
CA PHE A 77 -6.08 11.20 1.13
C PHE A 77 -4.76 10.78 0.47
N LEU A 78 -3.70 10.62 1.26
CA LEU A 78 -2.39 10.09 0.85
C LEU A 78 -2.05 8.88 1.73
N CYS A 79 -1.98 7.71 1.12
CA CYS A 79 -1.51 6.46 1.70
C CYS A 79 -0.03 6.31 1.35
N LEU A 80 0.86 6.54 2.32
CA LEU A 80 2.31 6.50 2.09
C LEU A 80 2.93 5.27 2.75
N GLN A 81 3.84 4.62 2.02
CA GLN A 81 4.69 3.54 2.52
C GLN A 81 6.14 4.00 2.56
N GLU A 82 6.97 3.35 3.38
CA GLU A 82 8.39 3.68 3.57
C GLU A 82 8.65 5.10 4.10
N VAL A 83 7.85 5.52 5.07
CA VAL A 83 7.99 6.81 5.76
C VAL A 83 8.89 6.63 6.98
N ASP A 84 10.12 7.15 6.99
CA ASP A 84 11.02 7.08 8.16
C ASP A 84 11.09 8.39 8.98
N GLU A 85 11.36 9.53 8.35
CA GLU A 85 11.48 10.85 8.98
C GLU A 85 10.10 11.47 9.32
N TYR A 86 9.22 10.70 9.96
CA TYR A 86 7.84 11.12 10.23
C TYR A 86 7.77 12.37 11.10
N ASP A 87 8.30 12.32 12.33
CA ASP A 87 8.22 13.44 13.27
C ASP A 87 9.08 14.64 12.84
N GLY A 88 10.25 14.36 12.25
CA GLY A 88 11.21 15.40 11.86
C GLY A 88 10.90 16.11 10.54
N PHE A 89 10.14 15.46 9.65
CA PHE A 89 9.85 15.98 8.31
C PHE A 89 8.37 15.90 7.94
N TYR A 90 7.79 14.70 7.86
CA TYR A 90 6.46 14.55 7.25
C TYR A 90 5.35 15.21 8.05
N LYS A 91 5.28 14.97 9.37
CA LYS A 91 4.19 15.45 10.22
C LYS A 91 3.97 16.96 10.11
N GLY A 92 4.99 17.75 10.45
CA GLY A 92 4.87 19.21 10.43
C GLY A 92 4.70 19.80 9.02
N ASN A 93 5.40 19.26 8.01
CA ASN A 93 5.25 19.78 6.64
C ASN A 93 3.88 19.46 6.04
N MET A 94 3.31 18.28 6.32
CA MET A 94 1.98 17.91 5.83
C MET A 94 0.87 18.64 6.60
N GLU A 95 1.04 18.91 7.90
CA GLU A 95 0.16 19.79 8.69
C GLU A 95 0.09 21.20 8.09
N ILE A 96 1.22 21.79 7.69
CA ILE A 96 1.25 23.10 7.00
C ILE A 96 0.49 23.04 5.66
N LEU A 97 0.48 21.89 5.00
CA LEU A 97 -0.32 21.65 3.79
C LEU A 97 -1.79 21.33 4.07
N GLY A 98 -2.25 21.36 5.34
CA GLY A 98 -3.63 21.13 5.74
C GLY A 98 -4.01 19.66 5.94
N TYR A 99 -3.02 18.76 6.08
CA TYR A 99 -3.28 17.35 6.37
C TYR A 99 -3.13 17.06 7.87
N SER A 100 -4.05 16.26 8.40
CA SER A 100 -3.78 15.42 9.58
C SER A 100 -3.16 14.10 9.14
N SER A 101 -2.56 13.36 10.07
CA SER A 101 -1.94 12.07 9.73
C SER A 101 -2.04 11.01 10.82
N LEU A 102 -2.14 9.77 10.34
CA LEU A 102 -1.91 8.55 11.10
C LEU A 102 -0.58 7.93 10.67
N TYR A 103 0.14 7.35 11.61
CA TYR A 103 1.43 6.72 11.35
C TYR A 103 1.66 5.51 12.25
N ILE A 104 2.24 4.47 11.66
CA ILE A 104 2.80 3.32 12.35
C ILE A 104 4.21 3.05 11.81
N GLN A 105 5.20 3.07 12.70
CA GLN A 105 6.55 2.63 12.39
C GLN A 105 6.60 1.10 12.38
N ARG A 106 7.35 0.52 11.45
CA ARG A 106 7.60 -0.93 11.44
C ARG A 106 8.34 -1.36 12.70
N SER A 107 8.00 -2.53 13.21
CA SER A 107 8.65 -3.11 14.39
C SER A 107 10.08 -3.59 14.10
N GLY A 108 10.83 -4.00 15.13
CA GLY A 108 12.14 -4.63 14.99
C GLY A 108 13.26 -3.74 14.42
N GLN A 109 13.51 -2.59 15.05
CA GLN A 109 14.59 -1.63 14.72
C GLN A 109 14.49 -0.99 13.32
N LYS A 110 13.41 -1.26 12.58
CA LYS A 110 13.11 -0.56 11.33
C LYS A 110 12.80 0.90 11.62
N ARG A 111 13.31 1.79 10.78
CA ARG A 111 13.10 3.25 10.92
C ARG A 111 11.92 3.74 10.10
N ASP A 112 11.56 3.01 9.05
CA ASP A 112 10.44 3.29 8.18
C ASP A 112 9.12 2.77 8.73
N GLY A 113 8.03 3.24 8.14
CA GLY A 113 6.66 2.91 8.50
C GLY A 113 5.69 3.25 7.38
N SER A 114 4.41 3.19 7.71
CA SER A 114 3.30 3.53 6.82
C SER A 114 2.43 4.60 7.46
N GLY A 115 1.84 5.47 6.64
CA GLY A 115 0.98 6.55 7.11
C GLY A 115 -0.22 6.83 6.21
N ILE A 116 -1.30 7.34 6.80
CA ILE A 116 -2.45 7.88 6.09
C ILE A 116 -2.55 9.36 6.43
N PHE A 117 -2.39 10.22 5.43
CA PHE A 117 -2.53 11.67 5.57
C PHE A 117 -3.84 12.09 4.92
N TYR A 118 -4.64 12.90 5.60
CA TYR A 118 -5.97 13.30 5.12
C TYR A 118 -6.24 14.78 5.35
N LYS A 119 -6.93 15.40 4.40
CA LYS A 119 -7.31 16.82 4.46
C LYS A 119 -8.34 17.07 5.57
N GLN A 120 -7.97 17.89 6.56
CA GLN A 120 -8.80 18.17 7.74
C GLN A 120 -10.13 18.86 7.42
N ASP A 121 -10.18 19.63 6.33
CA ASP A 121 -11.37 20.31 5.83
C ASP A 121 -12.29 19.38 5.02
N ARG A 122 -11.80 18.20 4.60
CA ARG A 122 -12.55 17.23 3.78
C ARG A 122 -13.01 16.01 4.56
N ALA A 123 -12.28 15.62 5.61
CA ALA A 123 -12.56 14.40 6.35
C ALA A 123 -12.25 14.54 7.85
N GLU A 124 -12.97 13.79 8.66
CA GLU A 124 -12.75 13.61 10.08
C GLU A 124 -12.46 12.14 10.37
N LEU A 125 -11.35 11.85 11.05
CA LEU A 125 -11.06 10.51 11.53
C LEU A 125 -12.03 10.13 12.67
N VAL A 126 -12.73 9.01 12.53
CA VAL A 126 -13.70 8.54 13.52
C VAL A 126 -13.33 7.22 14.19
N LEU A 127 -12.48 6.41 13.54
CA LEU A 127 -11.93 5.18 14.11
C LEU A 127 -10.60 4.83 13.42
N GLU A 128 -9.68 4.24 14.16
CA GLU A 128 -8.45 3.68 13.61
C GLU A 128 -8.15 2.31 14.20
N GLU A 129 -7.46 1.48 13.43
CA GLU A 129 -6.83 0.24 13.86
C GLU A 129 -5.46 0.13 13.20
N LYS A 130 -4.46 -0.33 13.96
CA LYS A 130 -3.12 -0.59 13.46
C LYS A 130 -2.89 -2.08 13.37
N ILE A 131 -2.30 -2.52 12.26
CA ILE A 131 -1.98 -3.92 12.00
C ILE A 131 -0.47 -4.10 12.16
N ASP A 132 -0.04 -4.98 13.07
CA ASP A 132 1.32 -5.56 13.05
C ASP A 132 1.20 -6.99 12.54
N TYR A 133 1.74 -7.27 11.34
CA TYR A 133 1.63 -8.60 10.76
C TYR A 133 2.42 -9.67 11.52
N ASN A 134 3.26 -9.29 12.48
CA ASN A 134 3.86 -10.26 13.39
C ASN A 134 2.82 -10.92 14.32
N ASP A 135 1.62 -10.37 14.45
CA ASP A 135 0.54 -10.98 15.23
C ASP A 135 0.12 -12.35 14.66
N LEU A 136 0.39 -12.61 13.37
CA LEU A 136 0.28 -13.93 12.75
C LEU A 136 1.14 -15.01 13.43
N VAL A 137 2.20 -14.62 14.14
CA VAL A 137 3.01 -15.57 14.94
C VAL A 137 2.24 -16.01 16.18
N ASN A 138 1.45 -15.12 16.77
CA ASN A 138 0.67 -15.42 17.99
C ASN A 138 -0.46 -16.41 17.67
N SER A 139 -1.10 -16.28 16.49
CA SER A 139 -2.13 -17.23 16.06
C SER A 139 -1.61 -18.66 15.86
N ILE A 140 -0.30 -18.88 15.76
CA ILE A 140 0.28 -20.22 15.78
C ILE A 140 0.37 -20.76 17.21
N GLN A 141 0.69 -19.91 18.19
CA GLN A 141 0.83 -20.31 19.59
C GLN A 141 -0.51 -20.75 20.20
N ASP A 142 -1.59 -20.06 19.85
CA ASP A 142 -2.95 -20.40 20.31
C ASP A 142 -3.42 -21.78 19.79
N ASN A 143 -2.80 -22.28 18.70
CA ASN A 143 -3.08 -23.58 18.10
C ASN A 143 -2.17 -24.72 18.62
N GLU A 144 -1.11 -24.44 19.40
CA GLU A 144 -0.20 -25.47 19.92
C GLU A 144 -0.72 -26.19 21.19
N ASP A 145 -1.89 -25.81 21.73
CA ASP A 145 -2.59 -26.57 22.78
C ASP A 145 -3.51 -27.69 22.20
N GLY A 146 -3.47 -27.93 20.88
CA GLY A 146 -4.18 -29.00 20.19
C GLY A 146 -3.43 -29.51 18.95
N SER A 147 -3.03 -30.78 18.96
CA SER A 147 -2.20 -31.42 17.93
C SER A 147 -2.77 -31.36 16.49
N ALA A 148 -2.21 -30.54 15.60
CA ALA A 148 -2.56 -30.59 14.16
C ALA A 148 -1.48 -30.12 13.15
N TYR A 149 -0.20 -29.97 13.51
CA TYR A 149 0.82 -29.40 12.60
C TYR A 149 1.93 -30.37 12.15
N LYS A 150 1.68 -31.68 12.11
CA LYS A 150 2.70 -32.66 11.65
C LYS A 150 2.58 -33.19 10.22
N ASP A 151 1.49 -32.94 9.50
CA ASP A 151 1.31 -33.46 8.14
C ASP A 151 0.92 -32.36 7.16
N SER A 152 1.91 -31.65 6.59
CA SER A 152 1.74 -30.93 5.31
C SER A 152 3.02 -30.29 4.73
N PHE A 153 4.22 -30.70 5.17
CA PHE A 153 5.47 -30.23 4.55
C PHE A 153 6.45 -31.39 4.29
N GLU A 154 6.03 -32.37 3.49
CA GLU A 154 6.97 -33.26 2.81
C GLU A 154 6.59 -33.41 1.33
N GLN A 155 7.28 -32.67 0.45
CA GLN A 155 7.72 -33.19 -0.85
C GLN A 155 8.62 -32.20 -1.59
N SER A 156 9.92 -32.52 -1.66
CA SER A 156 10.81 -32.39 -2.82
C SER A 156 12.28 -32.30 -2.36
N LYS A 157 12.89 -33.45 -2.03
CA LYS A 157 14.36 -33.58 -1.99
C LYS A 157 14.84 -33.99 -3.38
N GLY A 158 15.44 -33.05 -4.11
CA GLY A 158 16.25 -33.29 -5.30
C GLY A 158 17.73 -33.12 -4.96
N ASN A 159 18.51 -34.18 -5.15
CA ASN A 159 19.95 -34.26 -4.89
C ASN A 159 20.76 -33.42 -5.90
N GLY A 160 21.71 -32.61 -5.44
CA GLY A 160 22.69 -31.96 -6.32
C GLY A 160 23.83 -31.27 -5.55
N ASN A 161 25.01 -31.92 -5.51
CA ASN A 161 26.29 -31.39 -5.04
C ASN A 161 26.79 -30.22 -5.89
N ILE A 162 27.21 -29.08 -5.31
CA ILE A 162 28.35 -28.27 -5.82
C ILE A 162 29.12 -27.57 -4.68
N HIS A 163 30.44 -27.82 -4.70
CA HIS A 163 31.63 -27.14 -4.18
C HIS A 163 31.58 -25.81 -3.36
N THR A 164 32.45 -25.80 -2.33
CA THR A 164 33.04 -24.69 -1.54
C THR A 164 34.04 -23.86 -2.39
N ASN A 165 34.27 -22.54 -2.29
CA ASN A 165 34.70 -21.60 -1.21
C ASN A 165 34.88 -20.18 -1.87
N PRO A 166 35.27 -19.06 -1.20
CA PRO A 166 34.89 -18.51 0.12
C PRO A 166 34.62 -16.96 0.14
N ALA A 167 34.05 -16.50 1.26
CA ALA A 167 34.22 -15.20 1.94
C ALA A 167 33.70 -13.87 1.31
N SER A 168 32.57 -13.39 1.86
CA SER A 168 32.44 -11.99 2.28
C SER A 168 31.80 -11.96 3.67
N THR A 169 32.47 -11.31 4.60
CA THR A 169 32.16 -11.24 6.03
C THR A 169 31.00 -10.29 6.29
N ASN A 170 29.83 -10.85 6.64
CA ASN A 170 28.90 -10.28 7.60
C ASN A 170 28.37 -11.47 8.39
N ALA A 171 28.60 -11.51 9.70
CA ALA A 171 28.06 -12.59 10.55
C ALA A 171 26.54 -12.66 10.33
N PRO A 172 25.96 -13.85 10.10
CA PRO A 172 24.52 -13.96 9.97
C PRO A 172 23.91 -13.58 11.31
N GLU A 173 23.07 -12.54 11.33
CA GLU A 173 22.11 -12.41 12.43
C GLU A 173 21.45 -13.78 12.56
N ASN A 174 21.51 -14.36 13.75
CA ASN A 174 20.98 -15.69 14.02
C ASN A 174 19.44 -15.60 13.98
N ARG A 175 18.89 -15.52 12.76
CA ARG A 175 17.48 -15.24 12.47
C ARG A 175 16.58 -16.46 12.73
N GLY A 176 17.14 -17.57 13.20
CA GLY A 176 16.43 -18.84 13.37
C GLY A 176 16.29 -19.60 12.05
N ASP A 177 15.68 -20.78 12.10
CA ASP A 177 15.40 -21.60 10.91
C ASP A 177 14.30 -20.94 10.06
N PRO A 178 14.55 -20.55 8.80
CA PRO A 178 13.54 -19.97 7.91
C PRO A 178 12.34 -20.90 7.61
N ASN A 179 12.47 -22.19 7.90
CA ASN A 179 11.38 -23.16 7.78
C ASN A 179 10.49 -23.23 9.03
N ASP A 180 10.92 -22.66 10.17
CA ASP A 180 10.06 -22.51 11.34
C ASP A 180 9.02 -21.43 11.04
N PRO A 181 7.70 -21.74 11.02
CA PRO A 181 6.66 -20.76 10.71
C PRO A 181 6.71 -19.49 11.56
N ARG A 182 7.16 -19.59 12.82
CA ARG A 182 7.28 -18.45 13.76
C ARG A 182 8.40 -17.51 13.35
N VAL A 183 9.51 -18.06 12.87
CA VAL A 183 10.61 -17.30 12.28
C VAL A 183 10.20 -16.75 10.92
N ARG A 184 9.45 -17.56 10.15
CA ARG A 184 9.09 -17.28 8.78
C ARG A 184 8.14 -16.08 8.68
N LEU A 185 7.09 -16.04 9.49
CA LEU A 185 6.07 -14.99 9.46
C LEU A 185 6.50 -13.67 10.10
N LYS A 186 7.51 -13.70 10.99
CA LYS A 186 7.99 -12.50 11.69
C LYS A 186 8.76 -11.55 10.76
N ARG A 187 8.06 -10.65 10.06
CA ARG A 187 8.64 -9.75 9.05
C ARG A 187 8.44 -8.26 9.32
N ASN A 188 7.88 -7.90 10.48
CA ASN A 188 7.70 -6.50 10.92
C ASN A 188 7.02 -5.62 9.87
N CYS A 189 6.14 -6.19 9.07
CA CYS A 189 5.32 -5.45 8.13
C CYS A 189 4.16 -4.84 8.93
N VAL A 190 3.60 -3.73 8.45
CA VAL A 190 2.55 -3.01 9.17
C VAL A 190 1.48 -2.49 8.21
N GLY A 191 0.28 -2.27 8.76
CA GLY A 191 -0.82 -1.62 8.06
C GLY A 191 -1.61 -0.69 8.98
N ILE A 192 -2.44 0.16 8.39
CA ILE A 192 -3.38 1.05 9.08
C ILE A 192 -4.75 0.84 8.44
N LEU A 193 -5.78 0.63 9.24
CA LEU A 193 -7.17 0.76 8.86
C LEU A 193 -7.73 2.02 9.53
N ALA A 194 -8.38 2.89 8.77
CA ALA A 194 -8.95 4.11 9.32
C ALA A 194 -10.31 4.41 8.71
N ALA A 195 -11.29 4.69 9.56
CA ALA A 195 -12.61 5.13 9.16
C ALA A 195 -12.68 6.65 9.24
N PHE A 196 -13.16 7.26 8.16
CA PHE A 196 -13.29 8.70 8.03
C PHE A 196 -14.73 9.06 7.73
N ARG A 197 -15.25 10.06 8.44
CA ARG A 197 -16.49 10.75 8.07
C ARG A 197 -16.13 11.88 7.12
N LEU A 198 -16.67 11.85 5.91
CA LEU A 198 -16.46 12.92 4.95
C LEU A 198 -17.31 14.15 5.30
N LYS A 199 -16.73 15.34 5.17
CA LYS A 199 -17.40 16.62 5.44
C LYS A 199 -18.08 17.09 4.16
N ASP A 200 -19.37 17.41 4.25
CA ASP A 200 -20.29 17.87 3.17
C ASP A 200 -20.82 16.76 2.22
N PRO A 201 -22.10 16.75 1.79
CA PRO A 201 -23.34 16.98 2.54
C PRO A 201 -23.94 15.68 3.14
N SER A 202 -23.41 14.49 2.83
CA SER A 202 -24.02 13.20 3.20
C SER A 202 -23.46 12.56 4.48
N CYS A 203 -22.42 13.15 5.10
CA CYS A 203 -21.73 12.58 6.26
C CYS A 203 -21.30 11.11 6.06
N HIS A 204 -21.04 10.73 4.80
CA HIS A 204 -20.71 9.35 4.41
C HIS A 204 -19.43 8.89 5.10
N VAL A 205 -19.43 7.65 5.57
CA VAL A 205 -18.26 7.04 6.22
C VAL A 205 -17.53 6.18 5.20
N ILE A 206 -16.22 6.38 5.09
CA ILE A 206 -15.35 5.54 4.28
C ILE A 206 -14.31 4.86 5.18
N VAL A 207 -13.94 3.63 4.85
CA VAL A 207 -12.78 2.94 5.41
C VAL A 207 -11.66 3.00 4.39
N VAL A 208 -10.51 3.54 4.81
CA VAL A 208 -9.28 3.57 4.04
C VAL A 208 -8.24 2.73 4.75
N ALA A 209 -7.75 1.70 4.07
CA ALA A 209 -6.64 0.88 4.51
C ALA A 209 -5.36 1.26 3.76
N ASN A 210 -4.23 1.27 4.47
CA ASN A 210 -2.89 1.41 3.90
C ASN A 210 -1.98 0.29 4.40
N THR A 211 -1.25 -0.38 3.52
CA THR A 211 -0.32 -1.46 3.91
C THR A 211 0.98 -1.45 3.10
N HIS A 212 2.00 -2.12 3.64
CA HIS A 212 3.22 -2.49 2.93
C HIS A 212 3.54 -3.96 3.24
N ILE A 213 3.22 -4.85 2.28
CA ILE A 213 3.41 -6.30 2.39
C ILE A 213 4.87 -6.67 2.19
N TYR A 214 5.30 -7.83 2.71
CA TYR A 214 6.68 -8.29 2.63
C TYR A 214 7.22 -8.33 1.18
N TRP A 215 8.48 -7.96 0.99
CA TRP A 215 9.05 -7.67 -0.34
C TRP A 215 9.62 -8.89 -1.07
N ASP A 216 10.04 -9.92 -0.35
CA ASP A 216 10.81 -11.03 -0.92
C ASP A 216 9.93 -11.90 -1.83
N HIS A 217 10.35 -12.05 -3.08
CA HIS A 217 9.65 -12.83 -4.08
C HIS A 217 9.65 -14.35 -3.83
N GLU A 218 10.63 -14.88 -3.09
CA GLU A 218 10.71 -16.32 -2.76
C GLU A 218 9.74 -16.68 -1.62
N TRP A 219 9.11 -15.67 -0.98
CA TRP A 219 8.31 -15.79 0.23
C TRP A 219 6.83 -15.50 -0.05
N ALA A 220 6.33 -16.02 -1.17
CA ALA A 220 4.95 -15.83 -1.62
C ALA A 220 3.90 -16.29 -0.58
N ASP A 221 4.21 -17.31 0.21
CA ASP A 221 3.36 -17.81 1.30
C ASP A 221 3.25 -16.79 2.45
N VAL A 222 4.34 -16.11 2.81
CA VAL A 222 4.29 -15.03 3.83
C VAL A 222 3.48 -13.85 3.32
N LYS A 223 3.67 -13.46 2.05
CA LYS A 223 2.89 -12.39 1.44
C LYS A 223 1.40 -12.72 1.41
N LEU A 224 1.06 -13.97 1.08
CA LEU A 224 -0.32 -14.46 1.07
C LEU A 224 -0.93 -14.49 2.48
N ALA A 225 -0.19 -14.95 3.49
CA ALA A 225 -0.64 -14.93 4.88
C ALA A 225 -0.93 -13.50 5.36
N GLN A 226 -0.07 -12.54 5.00
CA GLN A 226 -0.30 -11.12 5.30
C GLN A 226 -1.51 -10.55 4.56
N ALA A 227 -1.72 -10.92 3.29
CA ALA A 227 -2.90 -10.50 2.53
C ALA A 227 -4.21 -11.04 3.14
N ASN A 228 -4.25 -12.32 3.51
CA ASN A 228 -5.40 -12.91 4.20
C ASN A 228 -5.66 -12.24 5.55
N TYR A 229 -4.60 -11.98 6.33
CA TYR A 229 -4.73 -11.27 7.59
C TYR A 229 -5.31 -9.87 7.39
N LEU A 230 -4.83 -9.13 6.38
CA LEU A 230 -5.37 -7.83 6.02
C LEU A 230 -6.88 -7.90 5.72
N LEU A 231 -7.31 -8.87 4.90
CA LEU A 231 -8.72 -9.03 4.52
C LEU A 231 -9.60 -9.36 5.73
N SER A 232 -9.16 -10.24 6.63
CA SER A 232 -9.91 -10.57 7.85
C SER A 232 -10.00 -9.37 8.80
N ARG A 233 -8.87 -8.68 9.08
CA ARG A 233 -8.89 -7.44 9.88
C ARG A 233 -9.79 -6.38 9.25
N LEU A 234 -9.77 -6.24 7.92
CA LEU A 234 -10.60 -5.31 7.19
C LEU A 234 -12.10 -5.65 7.29
N ALA A 235 -12.47 -6.93 7.24
CA ALA A 235 -13.84 -7.40 7.44
C ALA A 235 -14.34 -7.04 8.84
N GLN A 236 -13.58 -7.39 9.87
CA GLN A 236 -13.92 -7.07 11.26
C GLN A 236 -14.00 -5.57 11.52
N PHE A 237 -13.06 -4.79 10.97
CA PHE A 237 -13.07 -3.34 11.10
C PHE A 237 -14.26 -2.71 10.37
N ARG A 238 -14.60 -3.20 9.17
CA ARG A 238 -15.79 -2.77 8.43
C ARG A 238 -17.07 -3.02 9.24
N ASP A 239 -17.20 -4.20 9.85
CA ASP A 239 -18.39 -4.55 10.63
C ASP A 239 -18.48 -3.68 11.90
N LEU A 240 -17.36 -3.48 12.60
CA LEU A 240 -17.26 -2.55 13.73
C LEU A 240 -17.67 -1.12 13.37
N VAL A 241 -17.20 -0.62 12.21
CA VAL A 241 -17.59 0.71 11.71
C VAL A 241 -19.07 0.74 11.37
N SER A 242 -19.60 -0.33 10.76
CA SER A 242 -21.01 -0.43 10.39
C SER A 242 -21.92 -0.38 11.61
N GLU A 243 -21.59 -1.15 12.65
CA GLU A 243 -22.33 -1.18 13.92
C GLU A 243 -22.24 0.16 14.67
N LYS A 244 -21.05 0.76 14.75
CA LYS A 244 -20.82 1.97 15.54
C LYS A 244 -21.49 3.21 14.94
N PHE A 245 -21.59 3.28 13.61
CA PHE A 245 -22.08 4.45 12.90
C PHE A 245 -23.41 4.22 12.15
N ASP A 246 -24.02 3.04 12.31
CA ASP A 246 -25.28 2.65 11.67
C ASP A 246 -25.27 2.95 10.16
N CYS A 247 -24.23 2.45 9.47
CA CYS A 247 -24.00 2.73 8.06
C CYS A 247 -23.33 1.55 7.36
N ILE A 248 -23.28 1.59 6.02
CA ILE A 248 -22.46 0.67 5.23
C ILE A 248 -21.29 1.49 4.68
N PRO A 249 -20.08 1.38 5.26
CA PRO A 249 -18.97 2.21 4.83
C PRO A 249 -18.43 1.74 3.47
N SER A 250 -18.05 2.69 2.61
CA SER A 250 -17.28 2.35 1.41
C SER A 250 -15.86 1.97 1.79
N VAL A 251 -15.31 0.90 1.22
CA VAL A 251 -13.99 0.37 1.56
C VAL A 251 -13.00 0.61 0.42
N ILE A 252 -11.85 1.19 0.76
CA ILE A 252 -10.71 1.39 -0.14
C ILE A 252 -9.45 0.84 0.54
N VAL A 253 -8.65 0.06 -0.18
CA VAL A 253 -7.39 -0.51 0.29
C VAL A 253 -6.28 -0.07 -0.66
N ALA A 254 -5.31 0.67 -0.14
CA ALA A 254 -4.15 1.14 -0.87
C ALA A 254 -2.88 0.55 -0.26
N GLY A 255 -1.81 0.47 -1.04
CA GLY A 255 -0.55 -0.02 -0.52
C GLY A 255 0.46 -0.41 -1.57
N ASP A 256 1.64 -0.76 -1.08
CA ASP A 256 2.64 -1.54 -1.79
C ASP A 256 2.46 -3.01 -1.39
N PHE A 257 2.05 -3.84 -2.35
CA PHE A 257 1.75 -5.24 -2.12
C PHE A 257 2.90 -6.17 -2.50
N ASN A 258 4.00 -5.64 -3.07
CA ASN A 258 5.15 -6.41 -3.55
C ASN A 258 4.73 -7.66 -4.37
N SER A 259 3.68 -7.48 -5.18
CA SER A 259 2.97 -8.55 -5.89
C SER A 259 2.48 -8.01 -7.24
N THR A 260 2.69 -8.75 -8.32
CA THR A 260 2.35 -8.36 -9.70
C THR A 260 0.93 -8.78 -10.10
N PRO A 261 0.30 -8.11 -11.08
CA PRO A 261 -1.06 -8.48 -11.49
C PRO A 261 -1.17 -9.95 -11.87
N GLY A 262 -2.17 -10.63 -11.30
CA GLY A 262 -2.44 -12.04 -11.57
C GLY A 262 -1.68 -13.04 -10.72
N ASP A 263 -0.78 -12.62 -9.83
CA ASP A 263 -0.18 -13.52 -8.85
C ASP A 263 -1.14 -13.89 -7.70
N LYS A 264 -0.71 -14.79 -6.80
CA LYS A 264 -1.58 -15.35 -5.75
C LYS A 264 -2.10 -14.29 -4.77
N VAL A 265 -1.28 -13.29 -4.45
CA VAL A 265 -1.68 -12.19 -3.55
C VAL A 265 -2.71 -11.32 -4.23
N TYR A 266 -2.48 -10.94 -5.49
CA TYR A 266 -3.46 -10.18 -6.27
C TYR A 266 -4.79 -10.94 -6.41
N GLN A 267 -4.74 -12.24 -6.73
CA GLN A 267 -5.94 -13.08 -6.86
C GLN A 267 -6.70 -13.23 -5.54
N CYS A 268 -6.00 -13.37 -4.41
CA CYS A 268 -6.59 -13.41 -3.08
C CYS A 268 -7.35 -12.11 -2.78
N LEU A 269 -6.73 -10.95 -3.01
CA LEU A 269 -7.34 -9.65 -2.78
C LEU A 269 -8.59 -9.44 -3.66
N VAL A 270 -8.52 -9.78 -4.95
CA VAL A 270 -9.62 -9.52 -5.91
C VAL A 270 -10.76 -10.54 -5.80
N SER A 271 -10.46 -11.81 -5.59
CA SER A 271 -11.50 -12.86 -5.43
C SER A 271 -12.19 -12.74 -4.08
N GLY A 272 -11.49 -12.17 -3.09
CA GLY A 272 -11.85 -12.24 -1.68
C GLY A 272 -11.76 -13.66 -1.12
N ASP A 273 -11.33 -14.65 -1.92
CA ASP A 273 -11.33 -16.04 -1.51
C ASP A 273 -10.27 -16.26 -0.41
N LEU A 274 -10.74 -16.56 0.79
CA LEU A 274 -9.94 -16.92 1.96
C LEU A 274 -9.42 -18.38 1.85
N SER A 275 -9.83 -19.11 0.81
CA SER A 275 -9.50 -20.51 0.57
C SER A 275 -8.08 -20.72 0.07
N SER A 276 -7.42 -21.71 0.68
CA SER A 276 -6.09 -22.24 0.41
C SER A 276 -4.93 -21.39 0.94
N THR A 277 -4.60 -21.55 2.24
CA THR A 277 -3.25 -21.94 2.77
C THR A 277 -3.16 -21.68 4.29
N ILE A 278 -4.11 -20.97 4.91
CA ILE A 278 -4.19 -20.87 6.38
C ILE A 278 -5.11 -21.99 6.89
N PRO A 279 -4.67 -22.89 7.79
CA PRO A 279 -5.56 -23.86 8.40
C PRO A 279 -6.65 -23.12 9.17
N GLU A 280 -7.89 -23.54 8.94
CA GLU A 280 -9.15 -22.98 9.42
C GLU A 280 -9.00 -22.28 10.78
N ILE A 281 -8.81 -20.96 10.74
CA ILE A 281 -9.07 -20.10 11.89
C ILE A 281 -10.60 -20.04 11.96
N GLU A 282 -11.20 -20.65 12.98
CA GLU A 282 -12.60 -20.45 13.34
C GLU A 282 -12.81 -18.98 13.78
N CYS A 283 -12.81 -18.06 12.83
CA CYS A 283 -13.51 -16.79 12.95
C CYS A 283 -14.73 -16.90 12.04
N SER A 284 -15.88 -16.51 12.60
CA SER A 284 -17.24 -16.50 12.05
C SER A 284 -17.31 -16.38 10.54
N GLU A 285 -18.37 -16.91 9.88
CA GLU A 285 -18.69 -16.80 8.44
C GLU A 285 -18.46 -15.39 7.83
N GLU A 286 -17.20 -15.01 7.67
CA GLU A 286 -16.75 -13.68 7.26
C GLU A 286 -16.93 -13.66 5.75
N ARG A 287 -17.96 -12.94 5.30
CA ARG A 287 -18.21 -12.79 3.87
C ARG A 287 -16.98 -12.12 3.26
N PRO A 288 -16.39 -12.71 2.21
CA PRO A 288 -15.22 -12.14 1.58
C PRO A 288 -15.54 -10.74 1.06
N ILE A 289 -14.72 -9.73 1.39
CA ILE A 289 -14.88 -8.38 0.84
C ILE A 289 -14.44 -8.44 -0.63
N PRO A 290 -15.35 -8.29 -1.61
CA PRO A 290 -14.98 -8.36 -3.01
C PRO A 290 -14.26 -7.06 -3.39
N LEU A 291 -12.93 -7.11 -3.52
CA LEU A 291 -12.16 -5.95 -3.95
C LEU A 291 -11.95 -5.95 -5.46
N ARG A 292 -11.89 -4.76 -6.05
CA ARG A 292 -11.47 -4.55 -7.43
C ARG A 292 -10.40 -3.50 -7.50
N SER A 293 -9.38 -3.72 -8.32
CA SER A 293 -8.38 -2.70 -8.62
C SER A 293 -9.00 -1.56 -9.43
N VAL A 294 -8.71 -0.32 -9.03
CA VAL A 294 -9.14 0.86 -9.76
C VAL A 294 -8.57 0.86 -11.18
N TYR A 295 -7.29 0.56 -11.37
CA TYR A 295 -6.67 0.59 -12.69
C TYR A 295 -7.21 -0.55 -13.57
N ALA A 296 -7.29 -1.78 -13.05
CA ALA A 296 -7.90 -2.90 -13.78
C ALA A 296 -9.35 -2.63 -14.20
N SER A 297 -10.15 -1.95 -13.37
CA SER A 297 -11.55 -1.67 -13.66
C SER A 297 -11.79 -0.47 -14.59
N THR A 298 -10.78 0.35 -14.85
CA THR A 298 -10.92 1.59 -15.65
C THR A 298 -10.16 1.53 -16.97
N ARG A 299 -8.87 1.18 -16.96
CA ARG A 299 -7.98 1.22 -18.14
C ARG A 299 -7.08 0.00 -18.32
N GLY A 300 -7.16 -0.97 -17.42
CA GLY A 300 -6.17 -2.03 -17.26
C GLY A 300 -5.07 -1.64 -16.26
N GLU A 301 -4.42 -2.65 -15.69
CA GLU A 301 -3.29 -2.41 -14.79
C GLU A 301 -2.14 -1.71 -15.52
N PRO A 302 -1.42 -0.78 -14.86
CA PRO A 302 -0.26 -0.16 -15.48
C PRO A 302 0.82 -1.21 -15.74
N SER A 303 1.73 -0.91 -16.67
CA SER A 303 2.87 -1.79 -16.94
C SER A 303 3.83 -1.85 -15.76
N PHE A 304 3.95 -0.75 -15.01
CA PHE A 304 4.77 -0.67 -13.82
C PHE A 304 4.33 0.44 -12.87
N THR A 305 4.63 0.23 -11.59
CA THR A 305 4.59 1.26 -10.54
C THR A 305 5.93 1.37 -9.84
N ASN A 306 6.74 0.30 -9.80
CA ASN A 306 8.17 0.32 -9.47
C ASN A 306 9.01 0.24 -10.76
N CYS A 307 10.07 1.04 -10.87
CA CYS A 307 10.96 1.02 -12.03
C CYS A 307 12.42 1.19 -11.63
N THR A 308 13.15 0.09 -11.58
CA THR A 308 14.60 0.02 -11.42
C THR A 308 15.23 -0.79 -12.56
N PRO A 309 16.55 -0.69 -12.80
CA PRO A 309 17.22 -1.51 -13.81
C PRO A 309 17.08 -3.03 -13.59
N ASP A 310 17.00 -3.46 -12.32
CA ASP A 310 16.94 -4.88 -11.96
C ASP A 310 15.50 -5.43 -11.95
N PHE A 311 14.52 -4.58 -11.64
CA PHE A 311 13.11 -4.94 -11.61
C PHE A 311 12.22 -3.76 -12.02
N THR A 312 11.29 -4.02 -12.94
CA THR A 312 10.25 -3.06 -13.32
C THR A 312 8.92 -3.81 -13.40
N GLY A 313 7.92 -3.34 -12.65
CA GLY A 313 6.63 -4.02 -12.56
C GLY A 313 5.62 -3.29 -11.68
N THR A 314 4.37 -3.72 -11.74
CA THR A 314 3.27 -3.15 -10.96
C THR A 314 3.18 -3.85 -9.62
N LEU A 315 3.42 -3.11 -8.55
CA LEU A 315 3.44 -3.60 -7.16
C LEU A 315 2.45 -2.84 -6.27
N ASP A 316 2.10 -1.63 -6.68
CA ASP A 316 1.25 -0.71 -5.93
C ASP A 316 -0.17 -0.75 -6.48
N TYR A 317 -1.16 -0.79 -5.59
CA TYR A 317 -2.57 -0.86 -5.98
C TYR A 317 -3.44 0.07 -5.13
N ILE A 318 -4.52 0.53 -5.75
CA ILE A 318 -5.69 1.07 -5.05
C ILE A 318 -6.84 0.13 -5.40
N PHE A 319 -7.26 -0.64 -4.41
CA PHE A 319 -8.43 -1.50 -4.46
C PHE A 319 -9.63 -0.80 -3.83
N PHE A 320 -10.83 -1.11 -4.30
CA PHE A 320 -12.07 -0.67 -3.66
C PHE A 320 -13.11 -1.80 -3.65
N CYS A 321 -14.00 -1.79 -2.68
CA CYS A 321 -15.18 -2.64 -2.67
C CYS A 321 -16.27 -1.99 -3.54
N PRO A 322 -16.66 -2.57 -4.70
CA PRO A 322 -17.67 -1.98 -5.55
C PRO A 322 -19.04 -1.97 -4.87
N SER A 323 -19.75 -0.84 -4.95
CA SER A 323 -21.14 -0.72 -4.55
C SER A 323 -21.86 0.26 -5.49
N SER A 324 -23.18 0.45 -5.31
CA SER A 324 -23.93 1.51 -5.98
C SER A 324 -23.42 2.91 -5.61
N ASP A 325 -22.81 3.03 -4.43
CA ASP A 325 -22.58 4.32 -3.78
C ASP A 325 -21.19 4.87 -4.05
N ILE A 326 -20.26 4.07 -4.57
CA ILE A 326 -18.89 4.49 -4.87
C ILE A 326 -18.43 3.98 -6.23
N LYS A 327 -17.86 4.87 -7.04
CA LYS A 327 -17.21 4.51 -8.31
C LYS A 327 -15.96 5.36 -8.56
N PRO A 328 -14.90 4.81 -9.17
CA PRO A 328 -13.80 5.61 -9.68
C PRO A 328 -14.26 6.39 -10.92
N VAL A 329 -14.00 7.70 -10.93
CA VAL A 329 -14.32 8.62 -12.03
C VAL A 329 -13.08 9.26 -12.65
N GLY A 330 -11.92 9.09 -12.02
CA GLY A 330 -10.64 9.49 -12.58
C GLY A 330 -9.51 8.67 -11.98
N PHE A 331 -8.36 8.68 -12.64
CA PHE A 331 -7.14 8.01 -12.18
C PHE A 331 -5.92 8.88 -12.49
N LEU A 332 -4.82 8.63 -11.80
CA LEU A 332 -3.56 9.31 -12.02
C LEU A 332 -2.84 8.69 -13.23
N GLU A 333 -2.54 9.50 -14.24
CA GLU A 333 -1.85 9.04 -15.44
C GLU A 333 -0.38 8.74 -15.15
N LEU A 334 0.07 7.54 -15.52
CA LEU A 334 1.45 7.09 -15.35
C LEU A 334 2.22 7.16 -16.68
N PRO A 335 3.51 7.50 -16.66
CA PRO A 335 4.36 7.51 -17.85
C PRO A 335 4.48 6.11 -18.47
N GLY A 336 4.57 6.05 -19.80
CA GLY A 336 4.94 4.82 -20.50
C GLY A 336 6.42 4.49 -20.35
N SER A 337 6.80 3.25 -20.67
CA SER A 337 8.19 2.74 -20.61
C SER A 337 9.18 3.59 -21.40
N ASP A 338 8.71 4.20 -22.49
CA ASP A 338 9.56 4.95 -23.43
C ASP A 338 9.71 6.43 -23.04
N SER A 339 9.09 6.85 -21.93
CA SER A 339 9.16 8.23 -21.46
C SER A 339 10.55 8.56 -20.91
N GLU A 340 11.11 9.71 -21.31
CA GLU A 340 12.38 10.24 -20.77
C GLU A 340 12.36 10.40 -19.23
N GLU A 341 11.18 10.43 -18.61
CA GLU A 341 11.01 10.52 -17.17
C GLU A 341 11.45 9.27 -16.40
N VAL A 342 11.41 8.10 -17.06
CA VAL A 342 11.66 6.79 -16.42
C VAL A 342 12.79 6.02 -17.08
N VAL A 343 13.20 6.41 -18.29
CA VAL A 343 14.34 5.81 -19.00
C VAL A 343 15.60 5.86 -18.13
N GLY A 344 16.22 4.69 -17.92
CA GLY A 344 17.40 4.53 -17.08
C GLY A 344 17.09 4.19 -15.61
N GLY A 345 15.82 4.18 -15.21
CA GLY A 345 15.36 3.78 -13.89
C GLY A 345 15.22 4.92 -12.89
N LEU A 346 14.58 4.60 -11.76
CA LEU A 346 14.24 5.50 -10.68
C LEU A 346 15.04 5.17 -9.40
N PRO A 347 15.21 6.10 -8.44
CA PRO A 347 14.83 7.51 -8.49
C PRO A 347 15.75 8.33 -9.41
N ASN A 348 15.27 9.46 -9.92
CA ASN A 348 16.04 10.35 -10.79
C ASN A 348 15.64 11.83 -10.56
N TYR A 349 15.90 12.72 -11.52
CA TYR A 349 15.57 14.14 -11.38
C TYR A 349 14.07 14.45 -11.47
N TYR A 350 13.30 13.57 -12.10
CA TYR A 350 11.85 13.70 -12.28
C TYR A 350 11.07 13.02 -11.15
N HIS A 351 11.54 11.87 -10.68
CA HIS A 351 10.85 11.05 -9.67
C HIS A 351 11.77 10.77 -8.47
N PRO A 352 11.38 11.16 -7.24
CA PRO A 352 12.23 11.07 -6.05
C PRO A 352 12.16 9.73 -5.30
N SER A 353 11.37 8.78 -5.80
CA SER A 353 11.25 7.40 -5.33
C SER A 353 11.53 6.46 -6.50
N ASP A 354 11.85 5.20 -6.21
CA ASP A 354 11.88 4.11 -7.18
C ASP A 354 10.48 3.62 -7.59
N HIS A 355 9.46 4.05 -6.85
CA HIS A 355 8.05 3.90 -7.20
C HIS A 355 7.48 5.18 -7.83
N LEU A 356 6.37 5.04 -8.54
CA LEU A 356 5.52 6.11 -9.04
C LEU A 356 4.26 6.22 -8.17
N PRO A 357 3.80 7.45 -7.86
CA PRO A 357 2.52 7.61 -7.17
C PRO A 357 1.38 7.13 -8.07
N ILE A 358 0.44 6.40 -7.51
CA ILE A 358 -0.82 6.01 -8.17
C ILE A 358 -1.99 6.73 -7.49
N GLY A 359 -3.09 6.95 -8.21
CA GLY A 359 -4.20 7.73 -7.66
C GLY A 359 -5.53 7.46 -8.33
N ALA A 360 -6.59 7.68 -7.56
CA ALA A 360 -7.97 7.54 -7.96
C ALA A 360 -8.79 8.74 -7.48
N GLU A 361 -9.65 9.26 -8.35
CA GLU A 361 -10.73 10.16 -7.96
C GLU A 361 -12.02 9.34 -7.88
N PHE A 362 -12.65 9.33 -6.72
CA PHE A 362 -13.89 8.63 -6.47
C PHE A 362 -15.05 9.60 -6.46
N GLU A 363 -16.20 9.16 -6.98
CA GLU A 363 -17.49 9.81 -6.84
C GLU A 363 -18.37 8.95 -5.94
N LEU A 364 -18.90 9.57 -4.89
CA LEU A 364 -19.91 8.99 -4.02
C LEU A 364 -21.29 9.45 -4.46
N VAL A 365 -22.17 8.50 -4.75
CA VAL A 365 -23.56 8.76 -5.11
C VAL A 365 -24.37 8.80 -3.82
N CYS A 366 -24.96 9.94 -3.51
CA CYS A 366 -25.73 10.13 -2.28
C CYS A 366 -27.22 10.00 -2.60
N ASP A 367 -27.77 8.79 -2.46
CA ASP A 367 -29.21 8.55 -2.72
C ASP A 367 -30.14 9.10 -1.62
N LYS A 368 -29.61 9.76 -0.59
CA LYS A 368 -30.41 10.37 0.48
C LYS A 368 -29.85 11.74 0.85
N VAL A 369 -30.66 12.77 0.57
CA VAL A 369 -30.65 14.00 1.36
C VAL A 369 -31.07 13.60 2.77
N CYS A 370 -30.17 13.69 3.74
CA CYS A 370 -30.50 13.49 5.16
C CYS A 370 -31.53 14.52 5.64
#